data_AF-A0A1V9K2Q2-F1
#
_entry.id   AF-A0A1V9K2Q2-F1
#
_cell.length_a   1.000
_cell.length_b   1.000
_cell.length_c   1.000
_cell.angle_alpha   90.00
_cell.angle_beta   90.00
_cell.angle_gamma   90.00
#
_symmetry.space_group_name_H-M   'P 1'
#
loop_
_entity.id
_entity.type
_entity.pdbx_description
1 polymer ?
#
loop_
_entity_poly.entity_id
_entity_poly.type
_entity_poly.pdbx_seq_one_letter_code
_entity_poly.pdbx_strand_id
1 'polypeptide(L)'
;MTMPTGPLIIFDDDHHMYVLPDRASAEAYWEMPDEFVCGFDSQARPLRMSGAPHQVSIDVGSAEPAEAELRRRVADHYQRFLPTHVPPRASDLARFVAELPATVT
;
A
#
# COMPACT_ATOMS: atom_id res chain seq x y z
N MET A 1 -14.82 10.75 -7.16
CA MET A 1 -13.59 10.03 -6.79
C MET A 1 -13.71 9.65 -5.34
N THR A 2 -13.35 8.42 -4.98
CA THR A 2 -13.53 7.89 -3.62
C THR A 2 -12.19 8.00 -2.88
N MET A 3 -12.21 8.65 -1.72
CA MET A 3 -11.00 8.80 -0.92
C MET A 3 -10.63 7.48 -0.23
N PRO A 4 -9.33 7.13 -0.18
CA PRO A 4 -8.89 5.99 0.59
C PRO A 4 -9.00 6.25 2.09
N THR A 5 -9.04 5.18 2.87
CA THR A 5 -9.21 5.25 4.33
C THR A 5 -8.05 4.59 5.07
N GLY A 6 -7.66 5.16 6.20
CA GLY A 6 -6.61 4.62 7.05
C GLY A 6 -5.24 4.60 6.35
N PRO A 7 -4.32 3.74 6.81
CA PRO A 7 -3.01 3.62 6.19
C PRO A 7 -3.10 3.10 4.76
N LEU A 8 -2.16 3.55 3.94
CA LEU A 8 -1.98 3.11 2.56
C LEU A 8 -0.78 2.19 2.46
N ILE A 9 -1.00 1.03 1.83
CA ILE A 9 0.02 0.03 1.54
C ILE A 9 0.34 0.14 0.06
N ILE A 10 1.49 0.68 -0.29
CA ILE A 10 1.91 0.95 -1.67
C ILE A 10 3.10 0.05 -2.03
N PHE A 11 3.09 -0.45 -3.25
CA PHE A 11 4.19 -1.23 -3.83
C PHE A 11 4.72 -0.52 -5.08
N ASP A 12 6.04 -0.40 -5.16
CA ASP A 12 6.73 0.13 -6.33
C ASP A 12 7.09 -0.98 -7.34
N ASP A 13 7.78 -0.60 -8.42
CA ASP A 13 8.27 -1.49 -9.46
C ASP A 13 9.39 -2.44 -9.00
N ASP A 14 10.18 -2.01 -8.02
CA ASP A 14 11.17 -2.84 -7.34
C ASP A 14 10.57 -3.81 -6.30
N HIS A 15 9.25 -3.77 -6.07
CA HIS A 15 8.51 -4.58 -5.09
C HIS A 15 8.79 -4.20 -3.63
N HIS A 16 9.34 -3.02 -3.37
CA HIS A 16 9.35 -2.45 -2.04
C HIS A 16 7.92 -2.14 -1.59
N MET A 17 7.69 -2.27 -0.29
CA MET A 17 6.40 -2.03 0.33
C MET A 17 6.54 -0.83 1.25
N TYR A 18 5.61 0.10 1.12
CA TYR A 18 5.51 1.30 1.94
C TYR A 18 4.17 1.31 2.66
N VAL A 19 4.20 1.55 3.96
CA VAL A 19 2.98 1.66 4.78
C VAL A 19 2.95 3.07 5.32
N LEU A 20 2.13 3.91 4.68
CA LEU A 20 2.03 5.34 4.95
C LEU A 20 0.74 5.62 5.73
N PRO A 21 0.75 6.52 6.73
CA PRO A 21 -0.32 6.63 7.71
C PRO A 21 -1.65 7.12 7.11
N ASP A 22 -1.59 7.95 6.07
CA ASP A 22 -2.77 8.47 5.38
C ASP A 22 -2.42 8.93 3.95
N ARG A 23 -3.47 9.37 3.23
CA ARG A 23 -3.38 9.89 1.86
C ARG A 23 -2.42 11.07 1.74
N ALA A 24 -2.47 12.03 2.65
CA ALA A 24 -1.68 13.25 2.53
C ALA A 24 -0.19 12.95 2.71
N SER A 25 0.16 12.09 3.66
CA SER A 25 1.52 11.59 3.81
C SER A 25 1.98 10.82 2.58
N ALA A 26 1.11 10.00 1.98
CA ALA A 26 1.46 9.25 0.78
C ALA A 26 1.67 10.14 -0.45
N GLU A 27 0.80 11.13 -0.66
CA GLU A 27 0.95 12.11 -1.74
C GLU A 27 2.18 13.02 -1.56
N ALA A 28 2.56 13.31 -0.32
CA ALA A 28 3.79 14.06 -0.02
C ALA A 28 5.07 13.22 -0.16
N TYR A 29 4.98 11.91 0.08
CA TYR A 29 6.11 10.99 -0.02
C TYR A 29 6.42 10.60 -1.47
N TRP A 30 5.39 10.37 -2.27
CA TRP A 30 5.58 9.81 -3.61
C TRP A 30 5.91 10.88 -4.64
N GLU A 31 7.03 10.71 -5.34
CA GLU A 31 7.52 11.69 -6.31
C GLU A 31 7.00 11.43 -7.71
N MET A 32 7.02 10.18 -8.17
CA MET A 32 6.76 9.83 -9.57
C MET A 32 5.57 8.86 -9.69
N PRO A 33 4.45 9.24 -10.33
CA PRO A 33 3.29 8.35 -10.45
C PRO A 33 3.54 7.02 -11.19
N ASP A 34 4.58 6.94 -12.01
CA ASP A 34 4.95 5.74 -12.78
C ASP A 34 5.78 4.72 -11.97
N GLU A 35 6.39 5.14 -10.86
CA GLU A 35 6.99 4.21 -9.87
C GLU A 35 5.90 3.43 -9.10
N PHE A 36 4.66 3.92 -9.10
CA PHE A 36 3.53 3.23 -8.49
C PHE A 36 3.08 2.04 -9.36
N VAL A 37 3.26 0.82 -8.86
CA VAL A 37 2.73 -0.39 -9.51
C VAL A 37 1.35 -0.74 -8.99
N CYS A 38 1.19 -0.80 -7.68
CA CYS A 38 -0.12 -1.00 -7.06
C CYS A 38 -0.15 -0.51 -5.62
N GLY A 39 -1.35 -0.35 -5.07
CA GLY A 39 -1.53 -0.02 -3.67
C GLY A 39 -2.94 -0.35 -3.19
N PHE A 40 -3.09 -0.36 -1.87
CA PHE A 40 -4.32 -0.70 -1.18
C PHE A 40 -4.52 0.23 0.01
N ASP A 41 -5.78 0.55 0.31
CA ASP A 41 -6.11 1.17 1.60
C ASP A 41 -6.30 0.14 2.71
N SER A 42 -6.67 0.60 3.91
CA SER A 42 -6.87 -0.28 5.07
C SER A 42 -8.00 -1.30 4.92
N GLN A 43 -8.87 -1.13 3.93
CA GLN A 43 -9.95 -2.05 3.58
C GLN A 43 -9.59 -2.94 2.38
N ALA A 44 -8.31 -3.01 2.02
CA ALA A 44 -7.79 -3.72 0.86
C ALA A 44 -8.41 -3.27 -0.47
N ARG A 45 -8.94 -2.04 -0.55
CA ARG A 45 -9.47 -1.50 -1.80
C ARG A 45 -8.32 -1.02 -2.68
N PRO A 46 -8.26 -1.43 -3.96
CA PRO A 46 -7.20 -1.03 -4.87
C PRO A 46 -7.13 0.50 -5.02
N LEU A 47 -5.91 1.02 -4.97
CA LEU A 47 -5.60 2.43 -5.19
C LEU A 47 -5.24 2.67 -6.65
N ARG A 48 -5.42 3.92 -7.07
CA ARG A 48 -4.89 4.47 -8.31
C ARG A 48 -4.11 5.73 -7.97
N MET A 49 -2.91 5.84 -8.53
CA MET A 49 -2.12 7.06 -8.51
C MET A 49 -2.21 7.77 -9.87
N SER A 50 -2.26 9.09 -9.84
CA SER A 50 -2.28 9.95 -11.02
C SER A 50 -1.65 11.30 -10.69
N GLY A 51 -1.47 12.16 -11.69
CA GLY A 51 -0.91 13.50 -11.50
C GLY A 51 0.42 13.69 -12.23
N ALA A 52 1.15 14.72 -11.83
CA ALA A 52 2.47 15.03 -12.37
C ALA A 52 3.56 14.65 -11.34
N PRO A 53 4.83 14.55 -11.76
CA PRO A 53 5.95 14.46 -10.83
C PRO A 53 5.86 15.50 -9.70
N HIS A 54 6.05 15.06 -8.46
CA HIS A 54 5.91 15.80 -7.21
C HIS A 54 4.52 16.42 -6.94
N GLN A 55 3.51 16.05 -7.73
CA GLN A 55 2.12 16.48 -7.60
C GLN A 55 1.19 15.30 -7.85
N VAL A 56 1.42 14.23 -7.10
CA VAL A 56 0.65 13.00 -7.22
C VAL A 56 -0.69 13.12 -6.48
N SER A 57 -1.68 12.38 -6.95
CA SER A 57 -2.98 12.24 -6.32
C SER A 57 -3.34 10.76 -6.24
N ILE A 58 -3.81 10.34 -5.07
CA ILE A 58 -4.13 8.95 -4.76
C ILE A 58 -5.61 8.82 -4.43
N ASP A 59 -6.30 7.93 -5.15
CA ASP A 59 -7.72 7.65 -4.97
C ASP A 59 -8.01 6.16 -5.03
N VAL A 60 -9.19 5.76 -4.53
CA VAL A 60 -9.67 4.38 -4.64
C VAL A 60 -10.10 4.11 -6.09
N GLY A 61 -9.44 3.15 -6.73
CA GLY A 61 -9.72 2.72 -8.10
C GLY A 61 -10.90 1.75 -8.21
N SER A 62 -11.18 0.97 -7.16
CA SER A 62 -12.32 0.05 -7.08
C SER A 62 -12.85 -0.05 -5.65
N ALA A 63 -14.17 -0.10 -5.48
CA ALA A 63 -14.79 -0.32 -4.18
C ALA A 63 -14.70 -1.79 -3.71
N GLU A 64 -14.47 -2.73 -4.64
CA GLU A 64 -14.33 -4.16 -4.34
C GLU A 64 -12.96 -4.42 -3.67
N PRO A 65 -12.93 -4.98 -2.45
CA PRO A 65 -11.69 -5.35 -1.78
C PRO A 65 -10.93 -6.44 -2.52
N ALA A 66 -9.61 -6.31 -2.59
CA ALA A 66 -8.69 -7.27 -3.20
C ALA A 66 -7.74 -7.86 -2.15
N GLU A 67 -8.29 -8.33 -1.03
CA GLU A 67 -7.53 -8.81 0.13
C GLU A 67 -6.53 -9.92 -0.20
N ALA A 68 -6.92 -10.89 -1.04
CA ALA A 68 -6.03 -11.98 -1.44
C ALA A 68 -4.79 -11.46 -2.19
N GLU A 69 -4.97 -10.43 -3.03
CA GLU A 69 -3.87 -9.81 -3.77
C GLU A 69 -2.97 -9.00 -2.82
N LEU A 70 -3.55 -8.20 -1.91
CA LEU A 70 -2.79 -7.48 -0.88
C LEU A 70 -1.90 -8.45 -0.08
N ARG A 71 -2.48 -9.54 0.45
CA ARG A 71 -1.74 -10.54 1.23
C ARG A 71 -0.62 -11.20 0.42
N ARG A 72 -0.88 -11.49 -0.86
CA ARG A 72 0.13 -12.05 -1.77
C ARG A 72 1.29 -11.08 -1.97
N ARG A 73 1.02 -9.80 -2.22
CA ARG A 73 2.05 -8.76 -2.41
C ARG A 73 2.90 -8.55 -1.15
N VAL A 74 2.27 -8.55 0.03
CA VAL A 74 3.00 -8.49 1.31
C VAL A 74 3.91 -9.71 1.46
N ALA A 75 3.40 -10.92 1.17
CA ALA A 75 4.23 -12.13 1.25
C ALA A 75 5.42 -12.08 0.26
N ASP A 76 5.19 -11.62 -0.96
CA ASP A 76 6.24 -11.45 -1.99
C ASP A 76 7.33 -10.46 -1.52
N HIS A 77 6.93 -9.33 -0.92
CA HIS A 77 7.86 -8.35 -0.34
C HIS A 77 8.72 -8.97 0.77
N TYR A 78 8.09 -9.63 1.75
CA TYR A 78 8.81 -10.27 2.86
C TYR A 78 9.78 -11.33 2.37
N GLN A 79 9.36 -12.16 1.41
CA GLN A 79 10.24 -13.19 0.85
C GLN A 79 11.50 -12.60 0.19
N ARG A 80 11.38 -11.45 -0.48
CA ARG A 80 12.49 -10.82 -1.19
C ARG A 80 13.41 -10.02 -0.30
N PHE A 81 12.84 -9.20 0.58
CA PHE A 81 13.59 -8.16 1.30
C PHE A 81 13.75 -8.43 2.79
N LEU A 82 12.87 -9.24 3.38
CA LEU A 82 12.88 -9.54 4.81
C LEU A 82 12.85 -11.07 5.07
N PRO A 83 13.75 -11.87 4.48
CA PRO A 83 13.65 -13.34 4.49
C PRO A 83 13.74 -13.96 5.89
N THR A 84 14.23 -13.23 6.88
CA THR A 84 14.28 -13.64 8.29
C THR A 84 13.03 -13.25 9.09
N HIS A 85 12.14 -12.44 8.53
CA HIS A 85 10.90 -12.01 9.15
C HIS A 85 9.71 -12.79 8.57
N VAL A 86 8.69 -12.97 9.40
CA VAL A 86 7.45 -13.63 8.99
C VAL A 86 6.42 -12.56 8.65
N PRO A 87 5.79 -12.58 7.46
CA PRO A 87 4.72 -11.63 7.13
C PRO A 87 3.53 -11.85 8.08
N PRO A 88 2.73 -10.80 8.35
CA PRO A 88 1.53 -10.94 9.17
C PRO A 88 0.60 -12.05 8.67
N ARG A 89 0.04 -12.84 9.60
CA ARG A 89 -0.82 -13.99 9.29
C ARG A 89 -2.24 -13.86 9.82
N ALA A 90 -2.58 -12.72 10.43
CA ALA A 90 -3.91 -12.49 10.96
C ALA A 90 -4.98 -12.66 9.87
N SER A 91 -6.00 -13.49 10.13
CA SER A 91 -7.11 -13.73 9.20
C SER A 91 -8.04 -12.51 9.09
N ASP A 92 -8.13 -11.71 10.14
CA ASP A 92 -8.84 -10.42 10.10
C ASP A 92 -7.99 -9.37 9.39
N LEU A 93 -8.58 -8.66 8.42
CA LEU A 93 -7.88 -7.68 7.60
C LEU A 93 -7.39 -6.48 8.43
N ALA A 94 -8.20 -5.96 9.35
CA ALA A 94 -7.83 -4.79 10.14
C ALA A 94 -6.61 -5.10 11.02
N ARG A 95 -6.60 -6.29 11.64
CA ARG A 95 -5.45 -6.79 12.40
C ARG A 95 -4.24 -7.05 11.51
N PHE A 96 -4.43 -7.64 10.33
CA PHE A 96 -3.36 -7.85 9.36
C PHE A 96 -2.66 -6.54 8.98
N VAL A 97 -3.43 -5.50 8.66
CA VAL A 97 -2.91 -4.17 8.31
C VAL A 97 -2.19 -3.53 9.50
N ALA A 98 -2.73 -3.65 10.71
CA ALA A 98 -2.12 -3.10 11.92
C ALA A 98 -0.79 -3.77 12.31
N GLU A 99 -0.55 -5.00 11.85
CA GLU A 99 0.70 -5.74 12.09
C GLU A 99 1.80 -5.42 11.03
N LEU A 100 1.49 -4.65 9.98
CA LEU A 100 2.47 -4.25 8.98
C LEU A 100 3.45 -3.19 9.54
N PRO A 101 4.74 -3.24 9.16
CA PRO A 101 5.72 -2.27 9.61
C PRO A 101 5.42 -0.91 8.96
N ALA A 102 5.17 0.10 9.79
CA ALA A 102 5.05 1.48 9.31
C ALA A 102 6.39 1.95 8.71
N THR A 103 6.32 2.59 7.54
CA THR A 103 7.49 3.29 7.00
C THR A 103 7.73 4.52 7.87
N VAL A 104 8.90 4.59 8.53
CA VAL A 104 9.30 5.81 9.24
C VAL A 104 9.76 6.80 8.18
N THR A 105 8.91 7.77 7.87
CA THR A 105 9.23 8.97 7.07
C THR A 105 10.01 9.99 7.89
#